data_AF-A0A654CQB7-F1
#
_entry.id   AF-A0A654CQB7-F1
#
_cell.length_a   1.000
_cell.length_b   1.000
_cell.length_c   1.000
_cell.angle_alpha   90.00
_cell.angle_beta   90.00
_cell.angle_gamma   90.00
#
_symmetry.space_group_name_H-M   'P 1'
#
loop_
_entity.id
_entity.type
_entity.pdbx_description
1 polymer ?
#
loop_
_entity_poly.entity_id
_entity_poly.type
_entity_poly.pdbx_seq_one_letter_code
_entity_poly.pdbx_strand_id
1 'polypeptide(L)'
;METYPNNNFEVLRLEMRVTNREFASLLGVREQVYSRIKKGEYPIGLTMKTRIQAAFPHVQYDWLLYGKGERMEVAPLVQPNTIAMLSIGNGKSIGYFSEDVKFIDENKNNIFFEVSPGRYLMQTKLVTEKAKAGYLSGFSDAEYMDDLPAHFITVTEFHKGAYRSFEVSGDSMTDGTDASVLDGDIVTGRLIKRELWQSKFHTHKYRYWVVVHKYEGVIIKEIAHHDVNNGILTLRSLNADKTRYPDFEVSLDDVDQIFNVVDISRSL
;
A
#
# COMPACT_ATOMS: atom_id res chain seq x y z
N MET A 1 -6.25 21.06 5.92
CA MET A 1 -6.11 20.86 4.45
C MET A 1 -5.11 21.87 3.96
N GLU A 2 -4.04 21.42 3.33
CA GLU A 2 -3.07 22.32 2.72
C GLU A 2 -3.69 22.94 1.46
N THR A 3 -3.63 24.26 1.34
CA THR A 3 -4.20 25.01 0.20
C THR A 3 -3.08 25.69 -0.55
N TYR A 4 -3.25 25.82 -1.87
CA TYR A 4 -2.22 26.34 -2.77
C TYR A 4 -2.86 27.24 -3.85
N PRO A 5 -3.40 28.40 -3.44
CA PRO A 5 -4.16 29.29 -4.33
C PRO A 5 -3.29 29.97 -5.40
N ASN A 6 -1.97 30.07 -5.19
CA ASN A 6 -1.02 30.72 -6.10
C ASN A 6 -0.23 29.73 -6.96
N ASN A 7 -0.88 28.65 -7.40
CA ASN A 7 -0.22 27.60 -8.16
C ASN A 7 -0.02 27.95 -9.64
N ASN A 8 0.92 27.26 -10.28
CA ASN A 8 1.31 27.47 -11.67
C ASN A 8 0.79 26.38 -12.63
N PHE A 9 -0.20 25.57 -12.22
CA PHE A 9 -0.72 24.50 -13.07
C PHE A 9 -1.35 25.02 -14.37
N GLU A 10 -2.01 26.18 -14.34
CA GLU A 10 -2.58 26.80 -15.54
C GLU A 10 -1.48 27.40 -16.44
N VAL A 11 -0.43 27.96 -15.84
CA VAL A 11 0.74 28.50 -16.56
C VAL A 11 1.42 27.37 -17.34
N LEU A 12 1.75 26.28 -16.65
CA LEU A 12 2.40 25.12 -17.26
C LEU A 12 1.55 24.50 -18.38
N ARG A 13 0.24 24.38 -18.18
CA ARG A 13 -0.70 23.89 -19.21
C ARG A 13 -0.68 24.73 -20.48
N LEU A 14 -0.79 26.05 -20.33
CA LEU A 14 -0.84 26.99 -21.47
C LEU A 14 0.45 26.95 -22.29
N GLU A 15 1.60 26.83 -21.62
CA GLU A 15 2.90 26.74 -22.29
C GLU A 15 3.08 25.43 -23.05
N MET A 16 2.57 24.32 -22.51
CA MET A 16 2.52 23.03 -23.22
C MET A 16 1.53 23.04 -24.39
N ARG A 17 0.69 24.07 -24.51
CA ARG A 17 -0.33 24.24 -25.57
C ARG A 17 -1.33 23.09 -25.62
N VAL A 18 -1.67 22.52 -24.46
CA VAL A 18 -2.63 21.42 -24.32
C VAL A 18 -3.93 21.87 -23.68
N THR A 19 -5.02 21.17 -23.97
CA THR A 19 -6.33 21.38 -23.35
C THR A 19 -6.34 20.95 -21.87
N ASN A 20 -7.35 21.38 -21.11
CA ASN A 20 -7.53 20.94 -19.71
C ASN A 20 -7.66 19.41 -19.62
N ARG A 21 -8.34 18.78 -20.58
CA ARG A 21 -8.53 17.34 -20.65
C ARG A 21 -7.22 16.60 -20.90
N GLU A 22 -6.41 17.07 -21.84
CA GLU A 22 -5.10 16.48 -22.15
C GLU A 22 -4.14 16.64 -20.97
N PHE A 23 -4.10 17.82 -20.34
CA PHE A 23 -3.28 18.05 -19.16
C PHE A 23 -3.70 17.19 -17.96
N ALA A 24 -5.00 17.04 -17.75
CA ALA A 24 -5.54 16.12 -16.75
C ALA A 24 -5.12 14.66 -17.03
N SER A 25 -5.10 14.26 -18.31
CA SER A 25 -4.63 12.94 -18.72
C SER A 25 -3.15 12.70 -18.43
N LEU A 26 -2.28 13.72 -18.59
CA LEU A 26 -0.87 13.62 -18.22
C LEU A 26 -0.68 13.36 -16.72
N LEU A 27 -1.51 13.99 -15.90
CA LEU A 27 -1.56 13.77 -14.45
C LEU A 27 -2.30 12.50 -14.04
N GLY A 28 -2.85 11.74 -14.99
CA GLY A 28 -3.64 10.54 -14.70
C GLY A 28 -4.92 10.82 -13.93
N VAL A 29 -5.56 11.98 -14.14
CA VAL A 29 -6.80 12.39 -13.46
C VAL A 29 -7.89 12.77 -14.46
N ARG A 30 -9.14 12.82 -13.97
CA ARG A 30 -10.27 13.35 -14.75
C ARG A 30 -10.17 14.89 -14.85
N GLU A 31 -10.68 15.47 -15.93
CA GLU A 31 -10.68 16.92 -16.16
C GLU A 31 -11.34 17.73 -15.03
N GLN A 32 -12.38 17.16 -14.40
CA GLN A 32 -13.06 17.76 -13.25
C GLN A 32 -12.13 17.86 -12.02
N VAL A 33 -11.25 16.88 -11.84
CA VAL A 33 -10.26 16.88 -10.75
C VAL A 33 -9.19 17.93 -11.02
N TYR A 34 -8.67 17.97 -12.25
CA TYR A 34 -7.74 19.03 -12.65
C TYR A 34 -8.33 20.44 -12.47
N SER A 35 -9.62 20.62 -12.77
CA SER A 35 -10.29 21.91 -12.53
C SER A 35 -10.28 22.35 -11.07
N ARG A 36 -10.33 21.41 -10.12
CA ARG A 36 -10.22 21.69 -8.67
C ARG A 36 -8.76 21.89 -8.24
N ILE A 37 -7.83 21.12 -8.81
CA ILE A 37 -6.38 21.29 -8.60
C ILE A 37 -5.95 22.69 -8.99
N LYS A 38 -6.34 23.14 -10.19
CA LYS A 38 -6.05 24.49 -10.68
C LYS A 38 -6.49 25.59 -9.71
N LYS A 39 -7.64 25.40 -9.05
CA LYS A 39 -8.18 26.36 -8.08
C LYS A 39 -7.53 26.28 -6.70
N GLY A 40 -6.64 25.31 -6.46
CA GLY A 40 -6.08 25.05 -5.14
C GLY A 40 -7.06 24.39 -4.15
N GLU A 41 -8.18 23.86 -4.65
CA GLU A 41 -9.30 23.32 -3.87
C GLU A 41 -9.27 21.77 -3.76
N TYR A 42 -8.24 21.15 -4.31
CA TYR A 42 -8.05 19.70 -4.29
C TYR A 42 -6.85 19.32 -3.42
N PRO A 43 -6.96 18.42 -2.45
CA PRO A 43 -5.80 18.02 -1.65
C PRO A 43 -4.78 17.28 -2.52
N ILE A 44 -3.52 17.72 -2.52
CA ILE A 44 -2.43 17.03 -3.23
C ILE A 44 -1.71 16.11 -2.25
N GLY A 45 -2.12 14.85 -2.22
CA GLY A 45 -1.45 13.79 -1.47
C GLY A 45 -0.21 13.27 -2.20
N LEU A 46 0.50 12.33 -1.55
CA LEU A 46 1.75 11.75 -2.05
C LEU A 46 1.60 11.14 -3.46
N THR A 47 0.50 10.43 -3.73
CA THR A 47 0.22 9.87 -5.05
C THR A 47 0.12 10.93 -6.14
N MET A 48 -0.54 12.05 -5.85
CA MET A 48 -0.67 13.15 -6.79
C MET A 48 0.69 13.84 -7.00
N LYS A 49 1.47 14.02 -5.93
CA LYS A 49 2.84 14.52 -5.99
C LYS A 49 3.72 13.66 -6.90
N THR A 50 3.67 12.33 -6.75
CA THR A 50 4.40 11.41 -7.62
C THR A 50 3.95 11.50 -9.08
N ARG A 51 2.63 11.59 -9.35
CA ARG A 51 2.11 11.76 -10.72
C ARG A 51 2.58 13.06 -11.36
N ILE A 52 2.61 14.15 -10.59
CA ILE A 52 3.11 15.45 -11.02
C ILE A 52 4.61 15.38 -11.35
N GLN A 53 5.42 14.81 -10.45
CA GLN A 53 6.86 14.67 -10.66
C GLN A 53 7.18 13.78 -11.86
N ALA A 54 6.43 12.69 -12.06
CA ALA A 54 6.60 11.81 -13.21
C ALA A 54 6.18 12.48 -14.53
N ALA A 55 5.09 13.26 -14.52
CA ALA A 55 4.63 13.99 -15.72
C ALA A 55 5.57 15.15 -16.07
N PHE A 56 6.18 15.78 -15.07
CA PHE A 56 6.98 17.00 -15.22
C PHE A 56 8.29 16.92 -14.42
N PRO A 57 9.23 16.02 -14.78
CA PRO A 57 10.43 15.75 -13.98
C PRO A 57 11.39 16.94 -13.86
N HIS A 58 11.33 17.88 -14.80
CA HIS A 58 12.18 19.08 -14.80
C HIS A 58 11.53 20.29 -14.14
N VAL A 59 10.29 20.18 -13.66
CA VAL A 59 9.56 21.28 -13.04
C VAL A 59 9.63 21.15 -11.54
N GLN A 60 10.13 22.18 -10.86
CA GLN A 60 10.17 22.14 -9.39
C GLN A 60 8.78 22.15 -8.79
N TYR A 61 8.56 21.23 -7.84
CA TYR A 61 7.28 21.04 -7.18
C TYR A 61 6.80 22.29 -6.44
N ASP A 62 7.69 23.00 -5.75
CA ASP A 62 7.35 24.21 -4.98
C ASP A 62 6.98 25.39 -5.89
N TRP A 63 7.60 25.49 -7.07
CA TRP A 63 7.21 26.45 -8.09
C TRP A 63 5.83 26.11 -8.64
N LEU A 64 5.55 24.83 -8.88
CA LEU A 64 4.28 24.40 -9.46
C LEU A 64 3.10 24.58 -8.49
N LEU A 65 3.27 24.21 -7.22
CA LEU A 65 2.18 24.31 -6.23
C LEU A 65 2.07 25.71 -5.60
N TYR A 66 3.18 26.32 -5.21
CA TYR A 66 3.12 27.53 -4.38
C TYR A 66 3.55 28.80 -5.12
N GLY A 67 3.98 28.67 -6.38
CA GLY A 67 4.49 29.79 -7.15
C GLY A 67 5.83 30.34 -6.63
N LYS A 68 6.56 29.54 -5.85
CA LYS A 68 7.80 29.96 -5.17
C LYS A 68 9.02 29.28 -5.80
N GLY A 69 10.14 30.00 -5.85
CA GLY A 69 11.41 29.45 -6.32
C GLY A 69 11.56 29.44 -7.84
N GLU A 70 12.57 28.72 -8.31
CA GLU A 70 12.90 28.62 -9.73
C GLU A 70 12.07 27.53 -10.42
N ARG A 71 11.68 27.78 -11.67
CA ARG A 71 10.80 26.89 -12.43
C ARG A 71 11.46 25.56 -12.77
N MET A 72 12.69 25.62 -13.24
CA MET A 72 13.46 24.48 -13.72
C MET A 72 14.57 24.18 -12.73
N GLU A 73 14.86 22.90 -12.50
CA GLU A 73 16.15 22.57 -11.92
C GLU A 73 17.26 22.97 -12.91
N VAL A 74 18.08 23.93 -12.50
CA VAL A 74 19.37 24.17 -13.16
C VAL A 74 20.21 22.95 -12.85
N ALA A 75 20.33 22.01 -13.79
CA ALA A 75 21.10 20.80 -13.60
C ALA A 75 22.54 21.16 -13.16
N PRO A 76 22.96 20.86 -11.93
CA PRO A 76 24.36 20.90 -11.60
C PRO A 76 25.00 19.73 -12.33
N LEU A 77 26.19 19.95 -12.90
CA LEU A 77 27.08 18.87 -13.29
C LEU A 77 27.15 17.87 -12.12
N VAL A 78 26.77 16.62 -12.42
CA VAL A 78 26.70 15.51 -11.49
C VAL A 78 27.89 15.55 -10.53
N GLN A 79 27.62 15.86 -9.26
CA GLN A 79 28.49 15.49 -8.16
C GLN A 79 27.78 14.37 -7.38
N PRO A 80 28.42 13.22 -7.13
CA PRO A 80 27.71 12.00 -6.71
C PRO A 80 27.15 11.99 -5.29
N ASN A 81 27.09 13.12 -4.58
CA ASN A 81 26.69 13.16 -3.18
C ASN A 81 25.81 14.38 -2.92
N THR A 82 24.49 14.25 -3.03
CA THR A 82 23.59 15.15 -2.30
C THR A 82 22.45 14.35 -1.71
N ILE A 83 22.45 14.34 -0.39
CA ILE A 83 21.57 13.61 0.51
C ILE A 83 20.33 14.47 0.75
N ALA A 84 19.14 14.00 0.34
CA ALA A 84 17.87 14.62 0.70
C ALA A 84 17.13 13.76 1.72
N MET A 85 16.78 14.35 2.88
CA MET A 85 15.98 13.71 3.94
C MET A 85 14.49 13.84 3.65
N LEU A 86 13.74 12.73 3.74
CA LEU A 86 12.29 12.76 3.91
C LEU A 86 11.96 12.41 5.37
N SER A 87 11.27 13.32 6.05
CA SER A 87 10.72 13.09 7.39
C SER A 87 9.47 12.24 7.27
N ILE A 88 9.53 11.00 7.76
CA ILE A 88 8.35 10.16 8.01
C ILE A 88 8.15 10.18 9.52
N GLY A 89 6.94 10.51 9.96
CA GLY A 89 6.58 10.65 11.37
C GLY A 89 7.03 9.46 12.23
N ASN A 90 7.60 9.80 13.38
CA ASN A 90 8.01 8.98 14.52
C ASN A 90 8.40 7.51 14.25
N GLY A 91 9.60 7.30 13.69
CA GLY A 91 10.39 6.10 13.98
C GLY A 91 11.06 5.46 12.78
N LYS A 92 12.37 5.70 12.66
CA LYS A 92 13.37 5.04 11.77
C LYS A 92 13.28 5.36 10.27
N SER A 93 14.16 6.27 9.88
CA SER A 93 14.62 6.51 8.51
C SER A 93 15.35 5.29 7.95
N ILE A 94 14.73 4.60 6.99
CA ILE A 94 15.42 3.63 6.12
C ILE A 94 15.91 4.40 4.89
N GLY A 95 17.20 4.22 4.55
CA GLY A 95 17.96 5.04 3.60
C GLY A 95 17.46 5.05 2.14
N TYR A 96 18.15 5.89 1.35
CA TYR A 96 17.85 6.36 -0.01
C TYR A 96 17.19 5.35 -0.96
N PHE A 97 16.08 5.78 -1.56
CA PHE A 97 15.48 5.16 -2.74
C PHE A 97 16.08 5.83 -3.98
N SER A 98 16.48 5.05 -4.99
CA SER A 98 16.56 5.59 -6.34
C SER A 98 15.13 5.98 -6.74
N GLU A 99 14.89 7.25 -7.11
CA GLU A 99 13.54 7.72 -7.47
C GLU A 99 12.95 6.99 -8.71
N ASP A 100 13.78 6.24 -9.44
CA ASP A 100 13.34 5.45 -10.58
C ASP A 100 12.56 4.22 -10.13
N VAL A 101 11.23 4.28 -10.24
CA VAL A 101 10.35 3.11 -10.17
C VAL A 101 10.82 2.09 -11.20
N LYS A 102 11.23 0.91 -10.73
CA LYS A 102 11.79 -0.13 -11.60
C LYS A 102 10.72 -0.99 -12.25
N PHE A 103 9.64 -1.22 -11.53
CA PHE A 103 8.57 -2.09 -11.98
C PHE A 103 7.24 -1.66 -11.36
N ILE A 104 6.21 -1.60 -12.20
CA ILE A 104 4.81 -1.49 -11.81
C ILE A 104 4.13 -2.69 -12.47
N ASP A 105 3.41 -3.49 -11.70
CA ASP A 105 2.67 -4.59 -12.29
C ASP A 105 1.51 -4.08 -13.18
N GLU A 106 1.02 -4.92 -14.09
CA GLU A 106 -0.02 -4.54 -15.07
C GLU A 106 -1.30 -4.01 -14.41
N ASN A 107 -1.56 -4.41 -13.16
CA ASN A 107 -2.71 -4.00 -12.37
C ASN A 107 -2.44 -2.81 -11.44
N LYS A 108 -1.22 -2.24 -11.47
CA LYS A 108 -0.73 -1.16 -10.59
C LYS A 108 -0.88 -1.44 -9.09
N ASN A 109 -0.95 -2.71 -8.70
CA ASN A 109 -1.10 -3.14 -7.32
C ASN A 109 0.22 -3.14 -6.56
N ASN A 110 1.33 -3.35 -7.26
CA ASN A 110 2.66 -3.43 -6.65
C ASN A 110 3.63 -2.49 -7.36
N ILE A 111 4.32 -1.66 -6.58
CA ILE A 111 5.34 -0.72 -7.04
C ILE A 111 6.66 -1.14 -6.42
N PHE A 112 7.72 -1.22 -7.23
CA PHE A 112 9.03 -1.66 -6.77
C PHE A 112 10.10 -0.60 -7.00
N PHE A 113 10.89 -0.37 -5.95
CA PHE A 113 12.03 0.53 -5.93
C PHE A 113 13.31 -0.29 -5.70
N GLU A 114 14.32 -0.15 -6.55
CA GLU A 114 15.60 -0.81 -6.30
C GLU A 114 16.40 -0.02 -5.25
N VAL A 115 16.86 -0.73 -4.22
CA VAL A 115 17.68 -0.15 -3.14
C VAL A 115 19.15 -0.53 -3.30
N SER A 116 19.42 -1.74 -3.80
CA SER A 116 20.75 -2.20 -4.21
C SER A 116 20.58 -3.30 -5.25
N PRO A 117 21.63 -3.70 -6.00
CA PRO A 117 21.51 -4.73 -7.01
C PRO A 117 20.85 -6.01 -6.45
N GLY A 118 19.71 -6.39 -7.02
CA GLY A 118 18.93 -7.58 -6.61
C GLY A 118 18.15 -7.44 -5.30
N ARG A 119 18.03 -6.23 -4.74
CA ARG A 119 17.20 -5.92 -3.57
C ARG A 119 16.25 -4.78 -3.91
N TYR A 120 14.97 -5.02 -3.66
CA TYR A 120 13.90 -4.10 -3.98
C TYR A 120 13.04 -3.85 -2.75
N LEU A 121 12.47 -2.66 -2.67
CA LEU A 121 11.35 -2.39 -1.78
C LEU A 121 10.06 -2.51 -2.58
N MET A 122 9.17 -3.36 -2.12
CA MET A 122 7.83 -3.51 -2.66
C MET A 122 6.88 -2.68 -1.80
N GLN A 123 6.20 -1.72 -2.43
CA GLN A 123 5.14 -0.95 -1.81
C GLN A 123 3.83 -1.75 -1.84
N THR A 124 3.18 -1.82 -0.69
CA THR A 124 1.83 -2.37 -0.51
C THR A 124 0.93 -1.33 0.13
N LYS A 125 -0.38 -1.51 -0.01
CA LYS A 125 -1.36 -0.68 0.70
C LYS A 125 -1.59 -1.26 2.10
N LEU A 126 -1.63 -0.39 3.12
CA LEU A 126 -1.81 -0.75 4.51
C LEU A 126 -3.25 -0.50 4.96
N VAL A 127 -3.91 -1.55 5.44
CA VAL A 127 -5.18 -1.46 6.15
C VAL A 127 -4.88 -1.34 7.64
N THR A 128 -4.95 -0.10 8.14
CA THR A 128 -4.82 0.20 9.57
C THR A 128 -6.06 -0.23 10.33
N GLU A 129 -5.97 -0.32 11.66
CA GLU A 129 -7.12 -0.66 12.50
C GLU A 129 -8.32 0.28 12.25
N LYS A 130 -8.06 1.58 12.12
CA LYS A 130 -9.08 2.60 11.83
C LYS A 130 -9.69 2.46 10.44
N ALA A 131 -8.94 1.88 9.49
CA ALA A 131 -9.39 1.67 8.13
C ALA A 131 -10.18 0.35 7.95
N LYS A 132 -10.18 -0.58 8.92
CA LYS A 132 -10.83 -1.91 8.77
C LYS A 132 -12.31 -1.81 8.39
N ALA A 133 -13.08 -0.92 9.03
CA ALA A 133 -14.50 -0.76 8.73
C ALA A 133 -14.76 -0.24 7.30
N GLY A 134 -13.94 0.72 6.85
CA GLY A 134 -13.99 1.22 5.47
C GLY A 134 -13.54 0.17 4.45
N TYR A 135 -12.52 -0.64 4.80
CA TYR A 135 -12.04 -1.72 3.96
C TYR A 135 -13.10 -2.80 3.70
N LEU A 136 -13.85 -3.18 4.73
CA LEU A 136 -14.93 -4.19 4.61
C LEU A 136 -16.14 -3.68 3.82
N SER A 137 -16.42 -2.38 3.88
CA SER A 137 -17.57 -1.75 3.18
C SER A 137 -17.23 -1.21 1.79
N GLY A 138 -15.95 -0.94 1.51
CA GLY A 138 -15.47 -0.18 0.36
C GLY A 138 -14.49 -0.92 -0.56
N PHE A 139 -14.40 -2.26 -0.51
CA PHE A 139 -13.46 -3.02 -1.36
C PHE A 139 -13.64 -2.78 -2.87
N SER A 140 -14.82 -2.32 -3.29
CA SER A 140 -15.17 -2.00 -4.68
C SER A 140 -14.95 -0.52 -5.04
N ASP A 141 -14.61 0.33 -4.06
CA ASP A 141 -14.33 1.74 -4.27
C ASP A 141 -12.82 1.95 -4.48
N ALA A 142 -12.46 2.17 -5.75
CA ALA A 142 -11.07 2.41 -6.14
C ALA A 142 -10.50 3.70 -5.53
N GLU A 143 -11.33 4.70 -5.22
CA GLU A 143 -10.87 5.96 -4.61
C GLU A 143 -10.46 5.73 -3.15
N TYR A 144 -11.24 4.96 -2.39
CA TYR A 144 -10.91 4.60 -1.01
C TYR A 144 -9.59 3.80 -0.92
N MET A 145 -9.40 2.86 -1.83
CA MET A 145 -8.20 2.01 -1.87
C MET A 145 -6.93 2.79 -2.23
N ASP A 146 -7.06 3.88 -2.99
CA ASP A 146 -5.95 4.78 -3.32
C ASP A 146 -5.48 5.60 -2.11
N ASP A 147 -6.39 5.97 -1.22
CA ASP A 147 -6.10 6.77 -0.02
C ASP A 147 -5.47 5.97 1.14
N LEU A 148 -5.45 4.64 1.06
CA LEU A 148 -4.80 3.81 2.07
C LEU A 148 -3.29 4.13 2.17
N PRO A 149 -2.73 4.21 3.40
CA PRO A 149 -1.30 4.41 3.61
C PRO A 149 -0.46 3.36 2.89
N ALA A 150 0.79 3.72 2.59
CA ALA A 150 1.75 2.78 2.03
C ALA A 150 2.51 2.05 3.15
N HIS A 151 2.75 0.76 2.96
CA HIS A 151 3.73 -0.03 3.70
C HIS A 151 4.80 -0.54 2.73
N PHE A 152 6.02 -0.77 3.20
CA PHE A 152 7.12 -1.23 2.37
C PHE A 152 7.76 -2.48 2.97
N ILE A 153 7.97 -3.50 2.13
CA ILE A 153 8.73 -4.70 2.50
C ILE A 153 9.92 -4.88 1.57
N THR A 154 10.98 -5.51 2.05
CA THR A 154 12.15 -5.83 1.21
C THR A 154 11.97 -7.17 0.52
N VAL A 155 12.23 -7.22 -0.78
CA VAL A 155 12.13 -8.42 -1.62
C VAL A 155 13.36 -8.53 -2.53
N THR A 156 13.65 -9.74 -3.02
CA THR A 156 14.80 -10.01 -3.91
C THR A 156 14.40 -10.20 -5.38
N GLU A 157 13.10 -10.23 -5.66
CA GLU A 157 12.55 -10.43 -7.00
C GLU A 157 11.21 -9.69 -7.16
N PHE A 158 10.79 -9.48 -8.41
CA PHE A 158 9.48 -8.90 -8.70
C PHE A 158 8.38 -9.95 -8.57
N HIS A 159 7.67 -9.91 -7.45
CA HIS A 159 6.58 -10.84 -7.23
C HIS A 159 5.32 -10.45 -8.02
N LYS A 160 4.64 -11.47 -8.56
CA LYS A 160 3.35 -11.33 -9.25
C LYS A 160 2.18 -11.59 -8.32
N GLY A 161 1.06 -10.90 -8.56
CA GLY A 161 -0.20 -11.05 -7.80
C GLY A 161 -0.42 -9.91 -6.82
N ALA A 162 -1.63 -9.76 -6.28
CA ALA A 162 -1.94 -8.63 -5.41
C ALA A 162 -1.42 -8.86 -3.98
N TYR A 163 -0.78 -7.85 -3.40
CA TYR A 163 -0.35 -7.85 -2.00
C TYR A 163 -1.10 -6.79 -1.20
N ARG A 164 -1.26 -7.04 0.10
CA ARG A 164 -1.89 -6.12 1.03
C ARG A 164 -1.24 -6.26 2.40
N SER A 165 -1.12 -5.15 3.11
CA SER A 165 -0.61 -5.14 4.49
C SER A 165 -1.74 -4.82 5.45
N PHE A 166 -1.69 -5.42 6.64
CA PHE A 166 -2.72 -5.27 7.66
C PHE A 166 -2.06 -5.03 9.01
N GLU A 167 -2.56 -4.04 9.73
CA GLU A 167 -2.18 -3.79 11.13
C GLU A 167 -2.87 -4.82 12.04
N VAL A 168 -2.04 -5.53 12.81
CA VAL A 168 -2.48 -6.51 13.80
C VAL A 168 -3.07 -5.77 15.00
N SER A 169 -4.21 -6.25 15.48
CA SER A 169 -4.85 -5.74 16.70
C SER A 169 -5.17 -6.90 17.63
N GLY A 170 -4.84 -6.75 18.90
CA GLY A 170 -5.04 -7.72 19.97
C GLY A 170 -3.91 -8.75 20.12
N ASP A 171 -4.07 -9.64 21.12
CA ASP A 171 -3.05 -10.59 21.59
C ASP A 171 -3.33 -12.05 21.22
N SER A 172 -4.30 -12.30 20.32
CA SER A 172 -4.68 -13.67 19.92
C SER A 172 -3.57 -14.47 19.23
N MET A 173 -2.58 -13.78 18.65
CA MET A 173 -1.41 -14.41 18.00
C MET A 173 -0.13 -14.25 18.82
N THR A 174 -0.24 -13.86 20.09
CA THR A 174 0.87 -13.73 21.03
C THR A 174 0.96 -14.96 21.91
N ASP A 175 2.05 -15.71 21.79
CA ASP A 175 2.36 -16.91 22.58
C ASP A 175 3.67 -16.77 23.39
N GLY A 176 4.32 -15.61 23.33
CA GLY A 176 5.57 -15.33 24.04
C GLY A 176 6.82 -15.90 23.36
N THR A 177 6.69 -16.48 22.16
CA THR A 177 7.82 -16.99 21.36
C THR A 177 8.19 -16.02 20.24
N ASP A 178 9.32 -16.27 19.58
CA ASP A 178 9.74 -15.51 18.38
C ASP A 178 8.74 -15.64 17.21
N ALA A 179 7.85 -16.62 17.27
CA ALA A 179 6.78 -16.81 16.29
C ALA A 179 5.57 -15.89 16.50
N SER A 180 5.47 -15.23 17.67
CA SER A 180 4.36 -14.35 18.00
C SER A 180 4.16 -13.25 16.96
N VAL A 181 2.89 -13.00 16.64
CA VAL A 181 2.45 -11.82 15.88
C VAL A 181 1.77 -10.90 16.88
N LEU A 182 2.45 -9.80 17.20
CA LEU A 182 2.08 -8.91 18.29
C LEU A 182 1.10 -7.84 17.84
N ASP A 183 0.38 -7.28 18.80
CA ASP A 183 -0.41 -6.05 18.62
C ASP A 183 0.47 -4.95 18.02
N GLY A 184 -0.02 -4.28 16.98
CA GLY A 184 0.72 -3.26 16.23
C GLY A 184 1.75 -3.77 15.21
N ASP A 185 2.00 -5.08 15.13
CA ASP A 185 2.78 -5.64 14.00
C ASP A 185 2.02 -5.41 12.68
N ILE A 186 2.74 -5.30 11.58
CA ILE A 186 2.17 -5.21 10.24
C ILE A 186 2.43 -6.53 9.50
N VAL A 187 1.37 -7.25 9.15
CA VAL A 187 1.48 -8.46 8.33
C VAL A 187 1.25 -8.12 6.87
N THR A 188 2.13 -8.59 5.98
CA THR A 188 1.96 -8.47 4.54
C THR A 188 1.65 -9.82 3.93
N GLY A 189 0.53 -9.90 3.21
CA GLY A 189 0.06 -11.14 2.60
C GLY A 189 -0.12 -11.03 1.09
N ARG A 190 0.02 -12.17 0.41
CA ARG A 190 -0.28 -12.33 -1.01
C ARG A 190 -1.71 -12.86 -1.18
N LEU A 191 -2.52 -12.19 -1.99
CA LEU A 191 -3.91 -12.57 -2.25
C LEU A 191 -3.97 -13.93 -2.95
N ILE A 192 -4.74 -14.86 -2.38
CA ILE A 192 -5.12 -16.11 -3.03
C ILE A 192 -6.37 -15.85 -3.85
N LYS A 193 -6.27 -16.01 -5.17
CA LYS A 193 -7.42 -15.89 -6.07
C LYS A 193 -8.52 -16.88 -5.68
N ARG A 194 -9.78 -16.44 -5.74
CA ARG A 194 -10.96 -17.22 -5.35
C ARG A 194 -11.08 -18.56 -6.10
N GLU A 195 -10.66 -18.60 -7.36
CA GLU A 195 -10.60 -19.82 -8.18
C GLU A 195 -9.71 -20.93 -7.60
N LEU A 196 -8.74 -20.58 -6.75
CA LEU A 196 -7.82 -21.54 -6.13
C LEU A 196 -8.34 -22.08 -4.79
N TRP A 197 -9.46 -21.56 -4.28
CA TRP A 197 -9.99 -21.96 -2.96
C TRP A 197 -10.58 -23.38 -2.96
N GLN A 198 -10.89 -23.93 -4.14
CA GLN A 198 -11.31 -25.32 -4.33
C GLN A 198 -10.16 -26.34 -4.22
N SER A 199 -8.98 -25.92 -3.77
CA SER A 199 -7.81 -26.76 -3.61
C SER A 199 -7.17 -26.55 -2.24
N LYS A 200 -6.41 -27.54 -1.76
CA LYS A 200 -5.74 -27.44 -0.46
C LYS A 200 -4.75 -26.27 -0.48
N PHE A 201 -4.90 -25.38 0.50
CA PHE A 201 -3.96 -24.30 0.72
C PHE A 201 -2.60 -24.84 1.18
N HIS A 202 -1.53 -24.14 0.82
CA HIS A 202 -0.15 -24.51 1.13
C HIS A 202 0.21 -24.18 2.59
N THR A 203 -0.51 -24.73 3.56
CA THR A 203 -0.32 -24.47 5.00
C THR A 203 1.03 -24.95 5.54
N HIS A 204 1.69 -25.89 4.84
CA HIS A 204 3.07 -26.29 5.14
C HIS A 204 4.12 -25.26 4.71
N LYS A 205 3.78 -24.40 3.73
CA LYS A 205 4.68 -23.36 3.21
C LYS A 205 4.45 -22.02 3.91
N TYR A 206 3.20 -21.72 4.23
CA TYR A 206 2.80 -20.48 4.87
C TYR A 206 2.11 -20.78 6.19
N ARG A 207 2.73 -20.31 7.27
CA ARG A 207 2.26 -20.54 8.63
C ARG A 207 1.02 -19.71 8.95
N TYR A 208 1.07 -18.41 8.63
CA TYR A 208 0.00 -17.46 8.96
C TYR A 208 -0.80 -17.02 7.75
N TRP A 209 -2.06 -16.69 8.01
CA TRP A 209 -3.05 -16.35 7.01
C TRP A 209 -3.85 -15.15 7.48
N VAL A 210 -4.18 -14.27 6.53
CA VAL A 210 -5.16 -13.21 6.73
C VAL A 210 -6.45 -13.64 6.04
N VAL A 211 -7.55 -13.65 6.80
CA VAL A 211 -8.89 -13.95 6.31
C VAL A 211 -9.73 -12.70 6.50
N VAL A 212 -10.20 -12.12 5.40
CA VAL A 212 -11.12 -10.98 5.40
C VAL A 212 -12.53 -11.54 5.38
N HIS A 213 -13.14 -11.62 6.56
CA HIS A 213 -14.48 -12.15 6.78
C HIS A 213 -15.51 -11.04 6.72
N LYS A 214 -16.66 -11.29 6.08
CA LYS A 214 -17.71 -10.29 5.84
C LYS A 214 -18.27 -9.66 7.12
N TYR A 215 -18.36 -10.45 8.19
CA TYR A 215 -19.02 -10.05 9.43
C TYR A 215 -18.05 -9.83 10.60
N GLU A 216 -16.91 -10.51 10.59
CA GLU A 216 -15.93 -10.47 11.69
C GLU A 216 -14.73 -9.58 11.36
N GLY A 217 -14.60 -9.17 10.11
CA GLY A 217 -13.52 -8.31 9.65
C GLY A 217 -12.23 -9.06 9.35
N VAL A 218 -11.10 -8.41 9.63
CA VAL A 218 -9.77 -8.94 9.29
C VAL A 218 -9.27 -9.85 10.42
N ILE A 219 -9.14 -11.13 10.11
CA ILE A 219 -8.71 -12.18 11.03
C ILE A 219 -7.31 -12.64 10.64
N ILE A 220 -6.39 -12.70 11.60
CA ILE A 220 -5.02 -13.21 11.40
C ILE A 220 -4.83 -14.44 12.28
N LYS A 221 -4.63 -15.61 11.67
CA LYS A 221 -4.59 -16.93 12.34
C LYS A 221 -3.71 -17.92 11.58
N GLU A 222 -3.41 -19.06 12.20
CA GLU A 222 -3.02 -20.28 11.49
C GLU A 222 -4.26 -20.98 10.92
N ILE A 223 -4.10 -21.70 9.81
CA ILE A 223 -5.13 -22.64 9.31
C ILE A 223 -4.79 -24.02 9.85
N ALA A 224 -5.53 -24.48 10.85
CA ALA A 224 -5.35 -25.81 11.44
C ALA A 224 -5.88 -26.92 10.54
N HIS A 225 -7.00 -26.65 9.84
CA HIS A 225 -7.61 -27.57 8.89
C HIS A 225 -8.34 -26.81 7.78
N HIS A 226 -8.41 -27.40 6.60
CA HIS A 226 -9.17 -26.88 5.47
C HIS A 226 -9.99 -28.03 4.87
N ASP A 227 -11.30 -28.03 5.10
CA ASP A 227 -12.22 -28.93 4.40
C ASP A 227 -12.59 -28.32 3.05
N VAL A 228 -11.95 -28.82 1.99
CA VAL A 228 -12.14 -28.32 0.62
C VAL A 228 -13.53 -28.67 0.09
N ASN A 229 -14.10 -29.81 0.50
CA ASN A 229 -15.37 -30.28 -0.04
C ASN A 229 -16.54 -29.44 0.48
N ASN A 230 -16.47 -29.04 1.75
CA ASN A 230 -17.49 -28.21 2.40
C ASN A 230 -17.13 -26.72 2.40
N GLY A 231 -15.92 -26.36 1.93
CA GLY A 231 -15.44 -24.98 1.92
C GLY A 231 -15.29 -24.38 3.31
N ILE A 232 -14.74 -25.14 4.27
CA ILE A 232 -14.60 -24.72 5.67
C ILE A 232 -13.13 -24.62 6.05
N LEU A 233 -12.75 -23.53 6.73
CA LEU A 233 -11.45 -23.38 7.36
C LEU A 233 -11.59 -23.44 8.88
N THR A 234 -10.77 -24.26 9.53
CA THR A 234 -10.59 -24.21 10.98
C THR A 234 -9.40 -23.30 11.28
N LEU A 235 -9.66 -22.15 11.90
CA LEU A 235 -8.67 -21.15 12.23
C LEU A 235 -8.20 -21.31 13.67
N ARG A 236 -6.88 -21.17 13.88
CA ARG A 236 -6.23 -21.36 15.17
C ARG A 236 -5.42 -20.12 15.56
N SER A 237 -5.66 -19.69 16.79
CA SER A 237 -4.85 -18.70 17.50
C SER A 237 -3.54 -19.33 17.99
N LEU A 238 -2.43 -18.60 17.92
CA LEU A 238 -1.19 -19.02 18.58
C LEU A 238 -1.28 -18.91 20.10
N ASN A 239 -2.05 -17.93 20.60
CA ASN A 239 -2.21 -17.74 22.03
C ASN A 239 -2.73 -19.03 22.69
N ALA A 240 -2.04 -19.47 23.75
CA ALA A 240 -2.28 -20.74 24.42
C ALA A 240 -3.57 -20.75 25.26
N ASP A 241 -4.13 -19.58 25.61
CA ASP A 241 -5.43 -19.50 26.28
C ASP A 241 -6.57 -19.84 25.32
N LYS A 242 -6.87 -21.14 25.20
CA LYS A 242 -7.97 -21.65 24.37
C LYS A 242 -9.35 -21.41 24.96
N THR A 243 -9.45 -20.89 26.19
CA THR A 243 -10.73 -20.44 26.73
C THR A 243 -11.09 -19.09 26.13
N ARG A 244 -10.12 -18.17 26.04
CA ARG A 244 -10.31 -16.85 25.43
C ARG A 244 -10.20 -16.87 23.90
N TYR A 245 -9.33 -17.73 23.36
CA TYR A 245 -9.02 -17.84 21.94
C TYR A 245 -9.19 -19.27 21.42
N PRO A 246 -10.42 -19.83 21.48
CA PRO A 246 -10.69 -21.15 20.94
C PRO A 246 -10.42 -21.19 19.43
N ASP A 247 -10.13 -22.40 18.93
CA ASP A 247 -10.15 -22.64 17.50
C ASP A 247 -11.62 -22.55 17.03
N PHE A 248 -11.84 -21.97 15.86
CA PHE A 248 -13.19 -21.77 15.32
C PHE A 248 -13.21 -21.99 13.81
N GLU A 249 -14.39 -22.27 13.27
CA GLU A 249 -14.58 -22.53 11.86
C GLU A 249 -15.17 -21.33 11.14
N VAL A 250 -14.73 -21.10 9.90
CA VAL A 250 -15.30 -20.11 8.99
C VAL A 250 -15.65 -20.76 7.67
N SER A 251 -16.81 -20.39 7.12
CA SER A 251 -17.21 -20.76 5.76
C SER A 251 -16.50 -19.87 4.75
N LEU A 252 -15.94 -20.46 3.70
CA LEU A 252 -15.35 -19.71 2.58
C LEU A 252 -16.39 -18.86 1.83
N ASP A 253 -17.68 -19.16 1.95
CA ASP A 253 -18.75 -18.32 1.39
C ASP A 253 -18.88 -16.97 2.11
N ASP A 254 -18.52 -16.92 3.39
CA ASP A 254 -18.52 -15.71 4.22
C ASP A 254 -17.17 -14.96 4.20
N VAL A 255 -16.23 -15.45 3.39
CA VAL A 255 -14.91 -14.84 3.19
C VAL A 255 -14.87 -14.07 1.87
N ASP A 256 -14.41 -12.82 1.95
CA ASP A 256 -14.20 -11.97 0.77
C ASP A 256 -12.80 -12.17 0.19
N GLN A 257 -11.77 -12.25 1.04
CA GLN A 257 -10.38 -12.38 0.61
C GLN A 257 -9.57 -13.24 1.58
N ILE A 258 -8.59 -13.97 1.03
CA ILE A 258 -7.62 -14.76 1.79
C ILE A 258 -6.22 -14.38 1.32
N PHE A 259 -5.32 -14.18 2.27
CA PHE A 259 -3.92 -13.92 1.98
C PHE A 259 -3.04 -14.92 2.72
N ASN A 260 -2.05 -15.49 2.02
CA ASN A 260 -0.95 -16.17 2.68
C ASN A 260 0.07 -15.12 3.14
N VAL A 261 0.45 -15.11 4.42
CA VAL A 261 1.41 -14.14 4.96
C VAL A 261 2.81 -14.45 4.43
N VAL A 262 3.52 -13.43 3.96
CA VAL A 262 4.88 -13.53 3.41
C VAL A 262 5.90 -12.71 4.19
N ASP A 263 5.46 -11.69 4.93
CA ASP A 263 6.31 -10.82 5.73
C ASP A 263 5.56 -10.33 6.97
N ILE A 264 6.28 -10.15 8.07
CA ILE A 264 5.79 -9.53 9.30
C ILE A 264 6.80 -8.45 9.69
N SER A 265 6.36 -7.21 9.63
CA SER A 265 7.14 -6.03 9.97
C SER A 265 6.80 -5.58 11.38
N ARG A 266 7.79 -5.55 12.28
CA ARG A 266 7.65 -5.10 13.67
C ARG A 266 8.27 -3.71 13.85
N SER A 267 7.47 -2.76 14.32
CA SER A 267 7.97 -1.45 14.72
C SER A 267 8.72 -1.59 16.06
N LEU A 268 10.05 -1.61 15.98
CA LEU A 268 10.97 -1.61 17.13
C LEU A 268 11.14 -0.23 17.74
#